data_AF-M4Z5B9-F1
#
_entry.id   AF-M4Z5B9-F1
#
_cell.length_a   1.000
_cell.length_b   1.000
_cell.length_c   1.000
_cell.angle_alpha   90.00
_cell.angle_beta   90.00
_cell.angle_gamma   90.00
#
_symmetry.space_group_name_H-M   'P 1'
#
loop_
_entity.id
_entity.type
_entity.pdbx_description
1 polymer ?
#
loop_
_entity_poly.entity_id
_entity_poly.type
_entity_poly.pdbx_seq_one_letter_code
_entity_poly.pdbx_strand_id
1 'polypeptide(L)'
;MDHPHPRDDRPGDSRDRSGVQAQRVGLGFSIATIGLAAWSLFPSFPAGQLIAVVTIVPLLALILTLRFPDRFRIGLGSGYGANLGTGCIVAAGTLAARTLSDVNLVSWLPLTAFTIAVAIIFLIVAARFETQLRRRGWRLLLAALFVGAYAFGALGQFNAALDHSAPALLRSRVLAKHLGHSRLATYQLTLEPWGPFATPTDAHVQQELYERLQPGDTVCLRLHDGAFGMAWFTVAACR
;
A
#
# COMPACT_ATOMS: atom_id res chain seq x y z
N MET A 1 3.50 -64.00 18.53
CA MET A 1 3.59 -63.42 17.17
C MET A 1 2.53 -62.34 17.10
N ASP A 2 2.90 -61.10 17.37
CA ASP A 2 2.05 -59.93 17.17
C ASP A 2 1.98 -59.65 15.67
N HIS A 3 0.80 -59.82 15.07
CA HIS A 3 0.53 -59.27 13.75
C HIS A 3 0.13 -57.80 13.91
N PRO A 4 0.84 -56.85 13.26
CA PRO A 4 0.44 -55.45 13.32
C PRO A 4 -0.82 -55.25 12.48
N HIS A 5 -1.87 -54.73 13.14
CA HIS A 5 -3.09 -54.25 12.49
C HIS A 5 -2.75 -53.11 11.51
N PRO A 6 -3.30 -53.09 10.28
CA PRO A 6 -3.08 -51.98 9.36
C PRO A 6 -3.74 -50.72 9.91
N ARG A 7 -3.00 -49.61 9.96
CA ARG A 7 -3.55 -48.29 10.23
C ARG A 7 -4.52 -47.94 9.10
N ASP A 8 -5.81 -47.94 9.44
CA ASP A 8 -6.90 -47.43 8.63
C ASP A 8 -6.76 -45.91 8.54
N ASP A 9 -5.94 -45.42 7.59
CA ASP A 9 -5.87 -44.01 7.23
C ASP A 9 -7.18 -43.62 6.53
N ARG A 10 -8.20 -43.29 7.33
CA ARG A 10 -9.48 -42.81 6.82
C ARG A 10 -9.26 -41.54 5.98
N PRO A 11 -9.74 -41.47 4.73
CA PRO A 11 -9.55 -40.34 3.83
C PRO A 11 -10.21 -39.01 4.30
N GLY A 12 -10.92 -39.02 5.43
CA GLY A 12 -11.48 -37.83 6.08
C GLY A 12 -10.48 -37.03 6.94
N ASP A 13 -9.55 -37.68 7.66
CA ASP A 13 -8.64 -37.00 8.60
C ASP A 13 -7.57 -36.18 7.87
N SER A 14 -7.12 -36.64 6.69
CA SER A 14 -6.15 -35.90 5.86
C SER A 14 -6.75 -34.64 5.21
N ARG A 15 -8.03 -34.68 4.81
CA ARG A 15 -8.75 -33.52 4.27
C ARG A 15 -9.00 -32.47 5.35
N ASP A 16 -9.46 -32.87 6.53
CA ASP A 16 -9.68 -31.94 7.65
C ASP A 16 -8.38 -31.31 8.16
N ARG A 17 -7.30 -32.09 8.30
CA ARG A 17 -5.97 -31.54 8.68
C ARG A 17 -5.42 -30.56 7.64
N SER A 18 -5.58 -30.87 6.34
CA SER A 18 -5.13 -29.98 5.27
C SER A 18 -5.93 -28.65 5.23
N GLY A 19 -7.22 -28.71 5.56
CA GLY A 19 -8.07 -27.54 5.73
C GLY A 19 -7.61 -26.68 6.89
N VAL A 20 -7.50 -27.25 8.09
CA VAL A 20 -7.08 -26.53 9.32
C VAL A 20 -5.69 -25.91 9.16
N GLN A 21 -4.77 -26.57 8.46
CA GLN A 21 -3.44 -26.03 8.20
C GLN A 21 -3.47 -24.83 7.24
N ALA A 22 -4.28 -24.88 6.18
CA ALA A 22 -4.48 -23.74 5.28
C ALA A 22 -5.13 -22.54 5.99
N GLN A 23 -6.07 -22.79 6.91
CA GLN A 23 -6.69 -21.74 7.73
C GLN A 23 -5.67 -21.04 8.64
N ARG A 24 -4.83 -21.82 9.34
CA ARG A 24 -3.78 -21.26 10.21
C ARG A 24 -2.76 -20.42 9.43
N VAL A 25 -2.39 -20.85 8.23
CA VAL A 25 -1.50 -20.07 7.35
C VAL A 25 -2.16 -18.77 6.91
N GLY A 26 -3.43 -18.80 6.48
CA GLY A 26 -4.15 -17.58 6.08
C GLY A 26 -4.38 -16.59 7.22
N LEU A 27 -4.67 -17.11 8.42
CA LEU A 27 -4.82 -16.30 9.64
C LEU A 27 -3.47 -15.68 10.04
N GLY A 28 -2.41 -16.48 10.09
CA GLY A 28 -1.05 -16.01 10.40
C GLY A 28 -0.57 -14.93 9.43
N PHE A 29 -0.84 -15.11 8.13
CA PHE A 29 -0.56 -14.12 7.09
C PHE A 29 -1.31 -12.79 7.32
N SER A 30 -2.60 -12.87 7.65
CA SER A 30 -3.41 -11.67 7.92
C SER A 30 -2.95 -10.95 9.18
N ILE A 31 -2.67 -11.68 10.26
CA ILE A 31 -2.14 -11.11 11.51
C ILE A 31 -0.77 -10.47 11.28
N ALA A 32 0.12 -11.13 10.55
CA ALA A 32 1.43 -10.57 10.21
C ALA A 32 1.28 -9.28 9.39
N THR A 33 0.39 -9.27 8.41
CA THR A 33 0.14 -8.07 7.58
C THR A 33 -0.46 -6.92 8.40
N ILE A 34 -1.40 -7.21 9.31
CA ILE A 34 -1.97 -6.22 10.24
C ILE A 34 -0.89 -5.70 11.20
N GLY A 35 -0.05 -6.58 11.73
CA GLY A 35 1.08 -6.22 12.57
C GLY A 35 2.05 -5.29 11.85
N LEU A 36 2.44 -5.62 10.61
CA LEU A 36 3.28 -4.78 9.76
C LEU A 36 2.62 -3.44 9.43
N ALA A 37 1.32 -3.44 9.13
CA ALA A 37 0.55 -2.23 8.86
C ALA A 37 0.49 -1.30 10.08
N ALA A 38 0.18 -1.84 11.27
CA ALA A 38 0.16 -1.09 12.51
C ALA A 38 1.56 -0.56 12.87
N TRP A 39 2.58 -1.40 12.67
CA TRP A 39 3.96 -1.02 12.92
C TRP A 39 4.45 0.08 11.95
N SER A 40 3.91 0.10 10.73
CA SER A 40 4.13 1.19 9.78
C SER A 40 3.49 2.51 10.21
N LEU A 41 2.73 2.62 11.31
CA LEU A 41 2.24 3.93 11.75
C LEU A 41 3.26 4.70 12.60
N PHE A 42 4.37 4.05 13.00
CA PHE A 42 5.37 4.69 13.85
C PHE A 42 6.39 5.52 13.03
N PRO A 43 6.70 6.77 13.44
CA PRO A 43 7.62 7.68 12.73
C PRO A 43 9.07 7.20 12.63
N SER A 44 9.50 6.32 13.54
CA SER A 44 10.88 5.89 13.71
C SER A 44 11.34 4.77 12.77
N PHE A 45 10.52 4.38 11.77
CA PHE A 45 10.76 3.16 11.01
C PHE A 45 11.39 3.38 9.62
N PRO A 46 12.44 2.60 9.24
CA PRO A 46 13.10 2.73 7.94
C PRO A 46 12.16 2.35 6.80
N ALA A 47 11.69 3.37 6.06
CA ALA A 47 10.59 3.27 5.11
C ALA A 47 10.81 2.23 3.98
N GLY A 48 12.03 2.13 3.44
CA GLY A 48 12.29 1.36 2.21
C GLY A 48 12.08 -0.16 2.32
N GLN A 49 12.52 -0.79 3.41
CA GLN A 49 12.49 -2.27 3.53
C GLN A 49 11.08 -2.81 3.77
N LEU A 50 10.25 -2.08 4.52
CA LEU A 50 8.89 -2.51 4.85
C LEU A 50 7.95 -2.38 3.65
N ILE A 51 8.12 -1.34 2.82
CA ILE A 51 7.35 -1.16 1.58
C ILE A 51 7.51 -2.39 0.67
N ALA A 52 8.75 -2.84 0.46
CA ALA A 52 9.02 -4.02 -0.35
C ALA A 52 8.30 -5.27 0.19
N VAL A 53 8.33 -5.48 1.51
CA VAL A 53 7.64 -6.60 2.16
C VAL A 53 6.12 -6.50 1.99
N VAL A 54 5.52 -5.33 2.23
CA VAL A 54 4.07 -5.12 2.13
C VAL A 54 3.58 -5.20 0.67
N THR A 55 4.41 -4.81 -0.31
CA THR A 55 4.11 -5.03 -1.73
C THR A 55 4.07 -6.51 -2.09
N ILE A 56 4.99 -7.33 -1.54
CA ILE A 56 5.05 -8.75 -1.87
C ILE A 56 3.81 -9.50 -1.36
N VAL A 57 3.17 -9.02 -0.28
CA VAL A 57 2.01 -9.67 0.36
C VAL A 57 0.86 -9.94 -0.64
N PRO A 58 0.28 -8.97 -1.37
CA PRO A 58 -0.76 -9.24 -2.37
C PRO A 58 -0.30 -10.13 -3.54
N LEU A 59 0.95 -10.02 -3.98
CA LEU A 59 1.51 -10.86 -5.05
C LEU A 59 1.63 -12.32 -4.59
N LEU A 60 2.09 -12.54 -3.36
CA LEU A 60 2.24 -13.86 -2.77
C LEU A 60 0.87 -14.50 -2.53
N ALA A 61 -0.13 -13.73 -2.07
CA ALA A 61 -1.50 -14.20 -1.95
C ALA A 61 -2.10 -14.61 -3.32
N LEU A 62 -1.81 -13.86 -4.38
CA LEU A 62 -2.22 -14.20 -5.75
C LEU A 62 -1.55 -15.51 -6.21
N ILE A 63 -0.23 -15.64 -6.03
CA ILE A 63 0.51 -16.86 -6.41
C ILE A 63 -0.01 -18.08 -5.66
N LEU A 64 -0.24 -17.97 -4.35
CA LEU A 64 -0.78 -19.07 -3.54
C LEU A 64 -2.19 -19.48 -4.00
N THR A 65 -3.02 -18.53 -4.40
CA THR A 65 -4.37 -18.79 -4.91
C THR A 65 -4.33 -19.48 -6.28
N LEU A 66 -3.42 -19.05 -7.17
CA LEU A 66 -3.25 -19.67 -8.48
C LEU A 66 -2.63 -21.08 -8.39
N ARG A 67 -1.71 -21.29 -7.44
CA ARG A 67 -1.00 -22.58 -7.28
C ARG A 67 -1.81 -23.61 -6.52
N PHE A 68 -2.67 -23.17 -5.60
CA PHE A 68 -3.49 -24.03 -4.74
C PHE A 68 -4.95 -23.55 -4.70
N PRO A 69 -5.67 -23.60 -5.84
CA PRO A 69 -7.02 -23.07 -5.96
C PRO A 69 -8.05 -23.75 -5.03
N ASP A 70 -7.79 -25.00 -4.65
CA ASP A 70 -8.64 -25.78 -3.74
C ASP A 70 -8.40 -25.47 -2.25
N ARG A 71 -7.31 -24.76 -1.90
CA ARG A 71 -6.90 -24.51 -0.50
C ARG A 71 -6.98 -23.05 -0.07
N PHE A 72 -6.78 -22.10 -1.00
CA PHE A 72 -6.79 -20.67 -0.71
C PHE A 72 -7.80 -19.94 -1.58
N ARG A 73 -8.52 -18.99 -0.97
CA ARG A 73 -9.46 -18.12 -1.69
C ARG A 73 -9.28 -16.68 -1.24
N ILE A 74 -9.25 -15.76 -2.22
CA ILE A 74 -9.35 -14.32 -1.99
C ILE A 74 -10.83 -13.97 -1.98
N GLY A 75 -11.44 -13.96 -0.80
CA GLY A 75 -12.87 -13.71 -0.63
C GLY A 75 -13.15 -12.37 0.05
N LEU A 76 -14.23 -11.70 -0.34
CA LEU A 76 -14.81 -10.61 0.44
C LEU A 76 -15.83 -11.20 1.43
N GLY A 77 -15.40 -11.49 2.67
CA GLY A 77 -16.26 -11.95 3.77
C GLY A 77 -15.60 -12.92 4.77
N SER A 78 -16.19 -13.06 5.96
CA SER A 78 -15.72 -13.88 7.08
C SER A 78 -16.05 -15.38 6.99
N GLY A 79 -16.74 -15.81 5.94
CA GLY A 79 -17.26 -17.20 5.80
C GLY A 79 -16.31 -18.21 5.17
N TYR A 80 -15.06 -17.85 4.86
CA TYR A 80 -14.07 -18.75 4.27
C TYR A 80 -12.91 -18.95 5.24
N GLY A 81 -12.66 -20.19 5.66
CA GLY A 81 -11.67 -20.47 6.70
C GLY A 81 -10.22 -20.07 6.37
N ALA A 82 -9.85 -19.96 5.09
CA ALA A 82 -8.51 -19.57 4.63
C ALA A 82 -8.58 -18.33 3.73
N ASN A 83 -9.20 -17.25 4.22
CA ASN A 83 -9.37 -16.01 3.46
C ASN A 83 -8.11 -15.13 3.51
N LEU A 84 -7.44 -14.97 2.37
CA LEU A 84 -6.28 -14.08 2.21
C LEU A 84 -6.69 -12.63 1.88
N GLY A 85 -7.97 -12.40 1.58
CA GLY A 85 -8.49 -11.10 1.15
C GLY A 85 -8.30 -10.00 2.18
N THR A 86 -8.47 -10.29 3.47
CA THR A 86 -8.26 -9.30 4.55
C THR A 86 -6.82 -8.80 4.58
N GLY A 87 -5.83 -9.69 4.46
CA GLY A 87 -4.42 -9.31 4.37
C GLY A 87 -4.15 -8.42 3.16
N CYS A 88 -4.67 -8.79 1.98
CA CYS A 88 -4.51 -7.97 0.77
C CYS A 88 -5.13 -6.57 0.90
N ILE A 89 -6.32 -6.48 1.50
CA ILE A 89 -7.02 -5.21 1.73
C ILE A 89 -6.20 -4.31 2.65
N VAL A 90 -5.70 -4.87 3.76
CA VAL A 90 -4.88 -4.12 4.71
C VAL A 90 -3.58 -3.66 4.04
N ALA A 91 -2.88 -4.53 3.32
CA ALA A 91 -1.66 -4.17 2.59
C ALA A 91 -1.90 -3.06 1.55
N ALA A 92 -2.97 -3.17 0.75
CA ALA A 92 -3.35 -2.16 -0.24
C ALA A 92 -3.63 -0.80 0.42
N GLY A 93 -4.40 -0.80 1.50
CA GLY A 93 -4.73 0.41 2.25
C GLY A 93 -3.49 1.05 2.88
N THR A 94 -2.60 0.25 3.47
CA THR A 94 -1.33 0.73 4.06
C THR A 94 -0.44 1.37 3.00
N LEU A 95 -0.24 0.72 1.86
CA LEU A 95 0.59 1.28 0.79
C LEU A 95 0.01 2.60 0.26
N ALA A 96 -1.31 2.65 0.02
CA ALA A 96 -1.96 3.88 -0.43
C ALA A 96 -1.83 5.02 0.59
N ALA A 97 -2.09 4.74 1.87
CA ALA A 97 -1.97 5.73 2.94
C ALA A 97 -0.54 6.25 3.10
N ARG A 98 0.47 5.36 3.00
CA ARG A 98 1.88 5.75 3.04
C ARG A 98 2.24 6.62 1.84
N THR A 99 1.80 6.29 0.63
CA THR A 99 2.07 7.14 -0.55
C THR A 99 1.50 8.54 -0.38
N LEU A 100 0.29 8.67 0.17
CA LEU A 100 -0.32 9.97 0.43
C LEU A 100 0.40 10.78 1.53
N SER A 101 1.04 10.10 2.49
CA SER A 101 1.65 10.78 3.64
C SER A 101 3.13 11.08 3.45
N ASP A 102 3.86 10.20 2.76
CA ASP A 102 5.32 10.22 2.67
C ASP A 102 5.82 10.88 1.37
N VAL A 103 5.00 10.87 0.29
CA VAL A 103 5.44 11.29 -1.05
C VAL A 103 4.70 12.55 -1.49
N ASN A 104 5.43 13.66 -1.60
CA ASN A 104 4.92 14.88 -2.22
C ASN A 104 5.17 14.84 -3.73
N LEU A 105 4.15 14.42 -4.51
CA LEU A 105 4.22 14.43 -5.97
C LEU A 105 3.99 15.84 -6.53
N VAL A 106 4.74 16.18 -7.58
CA VAL A 106 4.51 17.41 -8.36
C VAL A 106 3.18 17.34 -9.11
N SER A 107 2.85 16.17 -9.64
CA SER A 107 1.57 15.90 -10.29
C SER A 107 1.05 14.52 -9.93
N TRP A 108 -0.18 14.47 -9.42
CA TRP A 108 -0.90 13.23 -9.11
C TRP A 108 -1.52 12.59 -10.35
N LEU A 109 -1.57 13.30 -11.48
CA LEU A 109 -2.24 12.84 -12.70
C LEU A 109 -1.66 11.54 -13.27
N PRO A 110 -0.34 11.35 -13.47
CA PRO A 110 0.20 10.10 -14.00
C PRO A 110 -0.09 8.90 -13.08
N LEU A 111 0.04 9.09 -11.76
CA LEU A 111 -0.21 8.04 -10.78
C LEU A 111 -1.70 7.65 -10.74
N THR A 112 -2.61 8.63 -10.77
CA THR A 112 -4.05 8.37 -10.79
C THR A 112 -4.50 7.75 -12.11
N ALA A 113 -3.95 8.18 -13.24
CA ALA A 113 -4.21 7.56 -14.55
C ALA A 113 -3.78 6.09 -14.58
N PHE A 114 -2.58 5.77 -14.07
CA PHE A 114 -2.12 4.38 -13.94
C PHE A 114 -3.06 3.55 -13.05
N THR A 115 -3.45 4.11 -11.91
CA THR A 115 -4.36 3.47 -10.96
C THR A 115 -5.71 3.13 -11.59
N ILE A 116 -6.29 4.08 -12.33
CA ILE A 116 -7.56 3.90 -13.05
C ILE A 116 -7.39 2.84 -14.14
N ALA A 117 -6.30 2.87 -14.91
CA ALA A 117 -6.03 1.86 -15.94
C ALA A 117 -5.96 0.44 -15.36
N VAL A 118 -5.22 0.24 -14.27
CA VAL A 118 -5.12 -1.06 -13.59
C VAL A 118 -6.49 -1.52 -13.05
N ALA A 119 -7.27 -0.61 -12.44
CA ALA A 119 -8.61 -0.92 -11.95
C ALA A 119 -9.57 -1.32 -13.08
N ILE A 120 -9.54 -0.63 -14.22
CA ILE A 120 -10.35 -0.95 -15.40
C ILE A 120 -9.95 -2.31 -15.99
N ILE A 121 -8.66 -2.57 -16.16
CA ILE A 121 -8.16 -3.87 -16.65
C ILE A 121 -8.66 -4.99 -15.74
N PHE A 122 -8.53 -4.81 -14.42
CA PHE A 122 -9.04 -5.77 -13.45
C PHE A 122 -10.55 -6.00 -13.59
N LEU A 123 -11.35 -4.93 -13.72
CA LEU A 123 -12.79 -5.04 -13.92
C LEU A 123 -13.16 -5.82 -15.19
N ILE A 124 -12.47 -5.57 -16.30
CA ILE A 124 -12.71 -6.26 -17.58
C ILE A 124 -12.41 -7.76 -17.43
N VAL A 125 -11.26 -8.10 -16.87
CA VAL A 125 -10.85 -9.50 -16.66
C VAL A 125 -11.82 -10.21 -15.72
N ALA A 126 -12.12 -9.62 -14.56
CA ALA A 126 -13.02 -10.22 -13.59
C ALA A 126 -14.46 -10.35 -14.12
N ALA A 127 -14.96 -9.40 -14.91
CA ALA A 127 -16.30 -9.51 -15.52
C ALA A 127 -16.39 -10.63 -16.59
N ARG A 128 -15.26 -10.91 -17.27
CA ARG A 128 -15.18 -11.96 -18.30
C ARG A 128 -15.04 -13.35 -17.70
N PHE A 129 -14.17 -13.53 -16.71
CA PHE A 129 -13.79 -14.85 -16.21
C PHE A 129 -14.50 -15.25 -14.91
N GLU A 130 -15.02 -14.31 -14.13
CA GLU A 130 -15.61 -14.60 -12.81
C GLU A 130 -17.12 -14.34 -12.75
N THR A 131 -17.89 -15.35 -13.13
CA THR A 131 -19.36 -15.30 -13.15
C THR A 131 -19.97 -15.09 -11.75
N GLN A 132 -19.30 -15.54 -10.68
CA GLN A 132 -19.76 -15.31 -9.31
C GLN A 132 -19.58 -13.86 -8.85
N LEU A 133 -18.45 -13.22 -9.18
CA LEU A 133 -18.24 -11.79 -8.89
C LEU A 133 -19.19 -10.92 -9.72
N ARG A 134 -19.42 -11.29 -10.99
CA ARG A 134 -20.33 -10.57 -11.88
C ARG A 134 -21.77 -10.50 -11.35
N ARG A 135 -22.27 -11.57 -10.71
CA ARG A 135 -23.62 -11.58 -10.09
C ARG A 135 -23.75 -10.63 -8.90
N ARG A 136 -22.63 -10.21 -8.29
CA ARG A 136 -22.60 -9.29 -7.14
C ARG A 136 -21.75 -8.07 -7.48
N GLY A 137 -22.24 -7.22 -8.38
CA GLY A 137 -21.52 -6.07 -8.94
C GLY A 137 -20.84 -5.17 -7.89
N TRP A 138 -21.42 -4.98 -6.70
CA TRP A 138 -20.78 -4.21 -5.63
C TRP A 138 -19.45 -4.80 -5.14
N ARG A 139 -19.33 -6.14 -5.09
CA ARG A 139 -18.08 -6.82 -4.68
C ARG A 139 -17.00 -6.67 -5.73
N LEU A 140 -17.40 -6.64 -7.00
CA LEU A 140 -16.49 -6.41 -8.12
C LEU A 140 -15.92 -4.98 -8.06
N LEU A 141 -16.76 -3.98 -7.79
CA LEU A 141 -16.33 -2.59 -7.59
C LEU A 141 -15.40 -2.46 -6.38
N LEU A 142 -15.74 -3.10 -5.26
CA LEU A 142 -14.91 -3.06 -4.05
C LEU A 142 -13.54 -3.74 -4.27
N ALA A 143 -13.50 -4.86 -4.99
CA ALA A 143 -12.24 -5.50 -5.37
C ALA A 143 -11.39 -4.60 -6.28
N ALA A 144 -12.00 -3.94 -7.27
CA ALA A 144 -11.31 -3.01 -8.14
C ALA A 144 -10.74 -1.80 -7.38
N LEU A 145 -11.48 -1.30 -6.37
CA LEU A 145 -10.99 -0.24 -5.49
C LEU A 145 -9.71 -0.66 -4.75
N PHE A 146 -9.67 -1.85 -4.17
CA PHE A 146 -8.48 -2.33 -3.45
C PHE A 146 -7.31 -2.67 -4.37
N VAL A 147 -7.58 -3.21 -5.56
CA VAL A 147 -6.55 -3.40 -6.59
C VAL A 147 -5.97 -2.06 -7.04
N GLY A 148 -6.83 -1.06 -7.24
CA GLY A 148 -6.41 0.32 -7.51
C GLY A 148 -5.58 0.91 -6.37
N ALA A 149 -6.04 0.81 -5.13
CA ALA A 149 -5.30 1.28 -3.96
C ALA A 149 -3.91 0.62 -3.83
N TYR A 150 -3.83 -0.68 -4.09
CA TYR A 150 -2.55 -1.39 -4.16
C TYR A 150 -1.65 -0.85 -5.27
N ALA A 151 -2.17 -0.69 -6.49
CA ALA A 151 -1.41 -0.16 -7.63
C ALA A 151 -0.91 1.26 -7.38
N PHE A 152 -1.77 2.12 -6.83
CA PHE A 152 -1.45 3.49 -6.42
C PHE A 152 -0.34 3.53 -5.39
N GLY A 153 -0.51 2.75 -4.31
CA GLY A 153 0.45 2.67 -3.22
C GLY A 153 1.80 2.15 -3.69
N ALA A 154 1.81 1.01 -4.38
CA ALA A 154 3.03 0.37 -4.87
C ALA A 154 3.78 1.27 -5.86
N LEU A 155 3.10 1.80 -6.89
CA LEU A 155 3.76 2.62 -7.90
C LEU A 155 4.31 3.91 -7.30
N GLY A 156 3.54 4.59 -6.44
CA GLY A 156 4.00 5.82 -5.80
C GLY A 156 5.22 5.61 -4.90
N GLN A 157 5.24 4.54 -4.10
CA GLN A 157 6.39 4.22 -3.25
C GLN A 157 7.61 3.80 -4.07
N PHE A 158 7.46 2.92 -5.07
CA PHE A 158 8.59 2.52 -5.90
C PHE A 158 9.14 3.68 -6.74
N ASN A 159 8.29 4.61 -7.16
CA ASN A 159 8.73 5.80 -7.87
C ASN A 159 9.74 6.61 -7.06
N ALA A 160 9.51 6.77 -5.75
CA ALA A 160 10.43 7.48 -4.86
C ALA A 160 11.61 6.59 -4.40
N ALA A 161 11.35 5.32 -4.08
CA ALA A 161 12.35 4.42 -3.50
C ALA A 161 13.41 3.95 -4.51
N LEU A 162 13.06 3.83 -5.78
CA LEU A 162 13.98 3.44 -6.86
C LEU A 162 14.59 4.66 -7.57
N ASP A 163 14.31 5.86 -7.07
CA ASP A 163 14.83 7.08 -7.67
C ASP A 163 16.28 7.29 -7.27
N HIS A 164 17.17 7.26 -8.28
CA HIS A 164 18.59 7.54 -8.12
C HIS A 164 19.00 8.84 -8.82
N SER A 165 18.03 9.66 -9.25
CA SER A 165 18.29 10.97 -9.85
C SER A 165 18.96 11.93 -8.87
N ALA A 166 19.87 12.77 -9.39
CA ALA A 166 20.47 13.83 -8.60
C ALA A 166 19.40 14.92 -8.35
N PRO A 167 19.11 15.27 -7.08
CA PRO A 167 18.04 16.22 -6.79
C PRO A 167 18.40 17.64 -7.22
N ALA A 168 17.46 18.33 -7.86
CA ALA A 168 17.54 19.77 -8.05
C ALA A 168 17.22 20.48 -6.72
N LEU A 169 18.13 21.34 -6.27
CA LEU A 169 17.98 22.11 -5.04
C LEU A 169 17.28 23.43 -5.32
N LEU A 170 16.10 23.61 -4.73
CA LEU A 170 15.28 24.81 -4.85
C LEU A 170 15.04 25.39 -3.46
N ARG A 171 14.56 26.63 -3.39
CA ARG A 171 14.21 27.30 -2.14
C ARG A 171 12.79 27.82 -2.21
N SER A 172 12.11 27.77 -1.08
CA SER A 172 10.80 28.39 -0.88
C SER A 172 10.70 28.90 0.56
N ARG A 173 9.66 29.67 0.84
CA ARG A 173 9.37 30.20 2.16
C ARG A 173 8.11 29.54 2.72
N VAL A 174 8.11 29.30 4.02
CA VAL A 174 6.92 28.81 4.72
C VAL A 174 5.94 29.97 4.88
N LEU A 175 4.75 29.86 4.29
CA LEU A 175 3.65 30.82 4.45
C LEU A 175 2.81 30.52 5.69
N ALA A 176 2.48 29.25 5.88
CA ALA A 176 1.60 28.81 6.94
C ALA A 176 1.89 27.36 7.33
N LYS A 177 1.37 26.96 8.49
CA LYS A 177 1.48 25.62 9.05
C LYS A 177 0.09 25.11 9.35
N HIS A 178 -0.21 23.90 8.85
CA HIS A 178 -1.50 23.26 9.05
C HIS A 178 -1.30 21.88 9.68
N LEU A 179 -2.11 21.59 10.69
CA LEU A 179 -2.19 20.28 11.31
C LEU A 179 -3.47 19.59 10.83
N GLY A 180 -3.35 18.38 10.30
CA GLY A 180 -4.53 17.57 9.96
C GLY A 180 -5.44 17.35 11.18
N HIS A 181 -6.76 17.38 10.97
CA HIS A 181 -7.77 17.33 12.05
C HIS A 181 -7.93 15.95 12.73
N SER A 182 -7.05 14.98 12.47
CA SER A 182 -7.21 13.58 12.92
C SER A 182 -6.16 13.16 13.95
N ARG A 183 -6.41 12.07 14.69
CA ARG A 183 -5.43 11.47 15.64
C ARG A 183 -4.14 10.98 14.96
N LEU A 184 -4.15 10.83 13.64
CA LEU A 184 -2.97 10.62 12.79
C LEU A 184 -2.70 11.93 12.05
N ALA A 185 -2.47 13.01 12.80
CA ALA A 185 -2.32 14.35 12.25
C ALA A 185 -1.16 14.39 11.25
N THR A 186 -1.47 14.63 9.98
CA THR A 186 -0.46 14.88 8.97
C THR A 186 0.04 16.31 9.12
N TYR A 187 1.36 16.49 9.20
CA TYR A 187 1.99 17.80 9.33
C TYR A 187 2.16 18.40 7.94
N GLN A 188 1.54 19.56 7.70
CA GLN A 188 1.54 20.22 6.40
C GLN A 188 2.09 21.64 6.51
N LEU A 189 2.92 22.02 5.54
CA LEU A 189 3.42 23.39 5.38
C LEU A 189 2.88 23.95 4.07
N THR A 190 2.35 25.16 4.11
CA THR A 190 2.03 25.91 2.89
C THR A 190 3.28 26.68 2.47
N LEU A 191 3.74 26.45 1.25
CA LEU A 191 4.97 27.01 0.69
C LEU A 191 4.65 28.12 -0.32
N GLU A 192 5.47 29.17 -0.38
CA GLU A 192 5.45 30.16 -1.46
C GLU A 192 5.71 29.50 -2.82
N PRO A 193 5.18 30.04 -3.95
CA PRO A 193 5.45 29.53 -5.29
C PRO A 193 6.94 29.27 -5.53
N TRP A 194 7.26 28.11 -6.10
CA TRP A 194 8.63 27.63 -6.25
C TRP A 194 8.71 26.64 -7.41
N GLY A 195 9.83 26.64 -8.13
CA GLY A 195 10.11 25.66 -9.19
C GLY A 195 8.91 25.41 -10.12
N PRO A 196 8.34 24.18 -10.13
CA PRO A 196 7.20 23.83 -10.99
C PRO A 196 5.84 24.38 -10.52
N PHE A 197 5.75 24.95 -9.31
CA PHE A 197 4.51 25.46 -8.73
C PHE A 197 4.44 26.99 -8.83
N ALA A 198 3.51 27.49 -9.66
CA ALA A 198 3.26 28.93 -9.83
C ALA A 198 2.37 29.53 -8.71
N THR A 199 1.74 28.69 -7.89
CA THR A 199 0.85 29.09 -6.79
C THR A 199 1.32 28.47 -5.47
N PRO A 200 0.91 29.04 -4.32
CA PRO A 200 1.16 28.42 -3.02
C PRO A 200 0.72 26.96 -3.01
N THR A 201 1.56 26.09 -2.42
CA THR A 201 1.35 24.64 -2.45
C THR A 201 1.58 24.07 -1.05
N ASP A 202 0.73 23.13 -0.66
CA ASP A 202 0.89 22.40 0.59
C ASP A 202 1.84 21.21 0.41
N ALA A 203 2.75 21.04 1.36
CA ALA A 203 3.72 19.96 1.41
C ALA A 203 3.62 19.20 2.73
N HIS A 204 3.58 17.88 2.66
CA HIS A 204 3.70 16.99 3.80
C HIS A 204 5.15 16.95 4.29
N VAL A 205 5.32 17.09 5.60
CA VAL A 205 6.63 17.07 6.26
C VAL A 205 6.62 16.17 7.48
N GLN A 206 7.81 15.76 7.93
CA GLN A 206 7.94 15.06 9.20
C GLN A 206 7.65 15.99 10.38
N GLN A 207 7.12 15.42 11.47
CA GLN A 207 6.81 16.14 12.70
C GLN A 207 7.99 17.00 13.19
N GLU A 208 9.18 16.42 13.23
CA GLU A 208 10.39 17.09 13.72
C GLU A 208 10.73 18.34 12.92
N LEU A 209 10.54 18.31 11.60
CA LEU A 209 10.76 19.46 10.74
C LEU A 209 9.63 20.48 10.90
N TYR A 210 8.39 20.01 10.99
CA TYR A 210 7.24 20.86 11.24
C TYR A 210 7.40 21.65 12.53
N GLU A 211 7.75 21.02 13.65
CA GLU A 211 7.89 21.69 14.94
C GLU A 211 9.00 22.75 14.95
N ARG A 212 10.08 22.55 14.19
CA ARG A 212 11.21 23.48 14.11
C ARG A 212 10.93 24.72 13.26
N LEU A 213 10.18 24.57 12.17
CA LEU A 213 9.95 25.65 11.22
C LEU A 213 8.84 26.61 11.69
N GLN A 214 8.99 27.89 11.37
CA GLN A 214 7.99 28.93 11.58
C GLN A 214 7.56 29.56 10.25
N PRO A 215 6.33 30.11 10.16
CA PRO A 215 5.95 30.96 9.05
C PRO A 215 6.97 32.10 8.87
N GLY A 216 7.44 32.29 7.65
CA GLY A 216 8.51 33.22 7.31
C GLY A 216 9.89 32.57 7.16
N ASP A 217 10.09 31.32 7.59
CA ASP A 217 11.36 30.62 7.42
C ASP A 217 11.61 30.21 5.96
N THR A 218 12.88 30.20 5.56
CA THR A 218 13.32 29.67 4.27
C THR A 218 13.61 28.18 4.39
N VAL A 219 13.03 27.40 3.49
CA VAL A 219 13.24 25.95 3.39
C VAL A 219 13.91 25.58 2.07
N CYS A 220 14.64 24.47 2.11
CA CYS A 220 15.29 23.91 0.95
C CYS A 220 14.49 22.71 0.45
N LEU A 221 14.20 22.71 -0.84
CA LEU A 221 13.39 21.72 -1.52
C LEU A 221 14.31 20.88 -2.40
N ARG A 222 14.21 19.56 -2.27
CA ARG A 222 14.91 18.62 -3.14
C ARG A 222 13.90 18.06 -4.12
N LEU A 223 13.97 18.53 -5.36
CA LEU A 223 13.11 18.07 -6.44
C LEU A 223 13.81 16.90 -7.14
N HIS A 224 13.05 15.82 -7.31
CA HIS A 224 13.50 14.56 -7.90
C HIS A 224 12.62 14.22 -9.11
N ASP A 225 13.20 13.54 -10.10
CA ASP A 225 12.49 13.20 -11.35
C ASP A 225 11.52 12.02 -11.18
N GLY A 226 11.76 11.15 -10.20
CA GLY A 226 11.03 9.90 -9.99
C GLY A 226 11.52 8.79 -10.92
N ALA A 227 11.63 7.57 -10.40
CA ALA A 227 12.08 6.41 -11.18
C ALA A 227 11.17 6.09 -12.39
N PHE A 228 9.89 6.48 -12.33
CA PHE A 228 8.92 6.30 -13.42
C PHE A 228 8.53 7.64 -14.08
N GLY A 229 9.35 8.68 -13.94
CA GLY A 229 9.08 10.01 -14.50
C GLY A 229 7.94 10.76 -13.80
N MET A 230 7.60 10.38 -12.56
CA MET A 230 6.66 11.10 -11.72
C MET A 230 7.45 11.93 -10.71
N ALA A 231 7.67 13.20 -11.04
CA ALA A 231 8.47 14.08 -10.20
C ALA A 231 7.88 14.21 -8.80
N TRP A 232 8.75 14.18 -7.79
CA TRP A 232 8.39 14.28 -6.37
C TRP A 232 9.42 15.13 -5.64
N PHE A 233 9.08 15.60 -4.44
CA PHE A 233 10.00 16.46 -3.69
C PHE A 233 9.98 16.20 -2.19
N THR A 234 11.07 16.60 -1.54
CA THR A 234 11.17 16.63 -0.08
C THR A 234 11.50 18.03 0.42
N VAL A 235 10.98 18.36 1.60
CA VAL A 235 11.27 19.61 2.30
C VAL A 235 12.32 19.33 3.37
N ALA A 236 13.33 20.18 3.44
CA ALA A 236 14.35 20.14 4.48
C ALA A 236 14.67 21.56 4.96
N ALA A 237 15.20 21.67 6.18
CA ALA A 237 15.85 22.90 6.60
C ALA A 237 17.06 23.15 5.69
N CYS A 238 17.24 24.41 5.26
CA CYS A 238 18.45 24.78 4.55
C CYS A 238 19.65 24.63 5.49
N ARG A 239 20.65 23.86 5.04
CA ARG A 239 21.98 23.77 5.68
C ARG A 239 22.97 24.60 4.88
#